data_AF-A0A0H2RA95-F1
#
_entry.id   AF-A0A0H2RA95-F1
#
_cell.length_a   1.000
_cell.length_b   1.000
_cell.length_c   1.000
_cell.angle_alpha   90.00
_cell.angle_beta   90.00
_cell.angle_gamma   90.00
#
_symmetry.space_group_name_H-M   'P 1'
#
loop_
_entity.id
_entity.type
_entity.pdbx_description
1 polymer ?
#
loop_
_entity_poly.entity_id
_entity_poly.type
_entity_poly.pdbx_seq_one_letter_code
_entity_poly.pdbx_strand_id
1 'polypeptide(L)'
;MIISTPNLRPLRDQVMQRRVGRAREQRLCRFEVGGGSCHDKTCDDLHVGDFEPSDKDIALYLLDSTGGALRLFNEGEIVSQLAQARQRLEPSQGNLEEVVADALSSLAGKTHQLVQS
;
A
#
# COMPACT_ATOMS: atom_id res chain seq x y z
N MET A 1 9.22 -19.97 6.24
CA MET A 1 8.26 -19.16 7.01
C MET A 1 7.26 -18.59 6.02
N ILE A 2 5.95 -18.77 6.24
CA ILE A 2 4.91 -18.20 5.37
C ILE A 2 4.39 -16.96 6.09
N ILE A 3 4.56 -15.78 5.48
CA ILE A 3 3.98 -14.54 6.00
C ILE A 3 2.66 -14.33 5.28
N SER A 4 1.54 -14.53 5.97
CA SER A 4 0.21 -14.36 5.39
C SER A 4 -0.11 -12.88 5.22
N THR A 5 -0.69 -12.52 4.08
CA THR A 5 -1.20 -11.16 3.85
C THR A 5 -2.33 -10.85 4.83
N PRO A 6 -2.21 -9.82 5.68
CA PRO A 6 -3.29 -9.44 6.58
C PRO A 6 -4.44 -8.78 5.81
N ASN A 7 -5.62 -8.75 6.42
CA ASN A 7 -6.78 -8.08 5.84
C ASN A 7 -6.53 -6.55 5.75
N LEU A 8 -6.43 -6.01 4.54
CA LEU A 8 -6.15 -4.58 4.32
C LEU A 8 -7.38 -3.67 4.37
N ARG A 9 -8.59 -4.22 4.52
CA ARG A 9 -9.83 -3.42 4.60
C ARG A 9 -9.80 -2.37 5.72
N PRO A 10 -9.38 -2.68 6.96
CA PRO A 10 -9.32 -1.67 8.03
C PRO A 10 -8.38 -0.51 7.70
N LEU A 11 -7.27 -0.79 7.01
CA LEU A 11 -6.32 0.24 6.57
C LEU A 11 -6.96 1.15 5.51
N ARG A 12 -7.63 0.57 4.51
CA ARG A 12 -8.38 1.32 3.49
C ARG A 12 -9.46 2.19 4.10
N ASP A 13 -10.25 1.64 5.03
CA ASP A 13 -11.32 2.37 5.72
C ASP A 13 -10.76 3.56 6.51
N GLN A 14 -9.62 3.37 7.19
CA GLN A 14 -8.96 4.44 7.94
C GLN A 14 -8.42 5.55 7.03
N VAL A 15 -7.86 5.21 5.86
CA VAL A 15 -7.40 6.20 4.87
C VAL A 15 -8.60 6.95 4.29
N MET A 16 -9.67 6.24 3.92
CA MET A 16 -10.91 6.87 3.47
C MET A 16 -11.49 7.84 4.49
N GLN A 17 -11.61 7.44 5.77
CA GLN A 17 -12.11 8.32 6.83
C GLN A 17 -11.23 9.56 7.03
N ARG A 18 -9.90 9.41 7.00
CA ARG A 18 -8.95 10.54 7.09
C ARG A 18 -9.12 11.53 5.94
N ARG A 19 -9.37 11.04 4.72
CA ARG A 19 -9.53 11.86 3.51
C ARG A 19 -10.90 12.53 3.48
N VAL A 20 -11.98 11.77 3.66
CA VAL A 20 -13.36 12.30 3.68
C VAL A 20 -13.55 13.33 4.79
N GLY A 21 -12.94 13.12 5.96
CA GLY A 21 -12.97 14.09 7.06
C GLY A 21 -12.31 15.43 6.74
N ARG A 22 -11.32 15.45 5.84
CA ARG A 22 -10.65 16.67 5.35
C ARG A 22 -11.31 17.25 4.10
N ALA A 23 -12.02 16.43 3.34
CA ALA A 23 -12.55 16.74 2.03
C ALA A 23 -13.99 17.28 2.04
N ARG A 24 -14.48 17.85 3.16
CA ARG A 24 -15.86 18.33 3.29
C ARG A 24 -16.31 19.29 2.17
N GLU A 25 -15.38 19.91 1.45
CA GLU A 25 -15.64 20.83 0.35
C GLU A 25 -15.09 20.37 -1.02
N GLN A 26 -14.35 19.26 -1.08
CA GLN A 26 -13.71 18.78 -2.30
C GLN A 26 -14.57 17.72 -3.01
N ARG A 27 -14.59 17.75 -4.35
CA ARG A 27 -15.34 16.80 -5.19
C ARG A 27 -14.42 15.74 -5.76
N LEU A 28 -14.94 14.56 -6.09
CA LEU A 28 -14.18 13.55 -6.84
C LEU A 28 -13.85 14.06 -8.25
N CYS A 29 -12.62 13.80 -8.71
CA CYS A 29 -12.14 14.17 -10.03
C CYS A 29 -13.01 13.52 -11.11
N ARG A 30 -13.68 14.34 -11.92
CA ARG A 30 -14.64 13.86 -12.94
C ARG A 30 -14.01 12.93 -13.97
N PHE A 31 -12.72 13.10 -14.27
CA PHE A 31 -11.99 12.26 -15.22
C PHE A 31 -11.83 10.83 -14.70
N GLU A 32 -11.57 10.67 -13.41
CA GLU A 32 -11.35 9.36 -12.79
C GLU A 32 -12.66 8.66 -12.44
N VAL A 33 -13.72 9.42 -12.17
CA VAL A 33 -15.08 8.87 -12.06
C VAL A 33 -15.51 8.15 -13.34
N GLY A 34 -15.02 8.58 -14.51
CA GLY A 34 -15.24 7.91 -15.79
C GLY A 34 -14.30 6.74 -16.10
N GLY A 35 -13.41 6.35 -15.17
CA GLY A 35 -12.38 5.33 -15.37
C GLY A 35 -11.14 5.82 -16.14
N GLY A 36 -11.01 7.14 -16.37
CA GLY A 36 -9.81 7.74 -16.93
C GLY A 36 -8.73 8.01 -15.88
N SER A 37 -7.56 8.48 -16.32
CA SER A 37 -6.53 9.01 -15.45
C SER A 37 -6.49 10.52 -15.58
N CYS A 38 -6.37 11.24 -14.46
CA CYS A 38 -6.15 12.68 -14.53
C CYS A 38 -4.68 12.98 -14.83
N HIS A 39 -4.42 13.87 -15.78
CA HIS A 39 -3.07 14.33 -16.15
C HIS A 39 -2.79 15.77 -15.74
N ASP A 40 -3.76 16.43 -15.10
CA ASP A 40 -3.66 17.82 -14.66
C ASP A 40 -2.93 17.90 -13.31
N LYS A 41 -1.76 18.52 -13.31
CA LYS A 41 -0.92 18.72 -12.11
C LYS A 41 -1.48 19.77 -11.15
N THR A 42 -2.49 20.52 -11.57
CA THR A 42 -3.16 21.58 -10.81
C THR A 42 -4.60 21.21 -10.46
N CYS A 43 -4.98 19.94 -10.58
CA CYS A 43 -6.31 19.47 -10.20
C CYS A 43 -6.49 19.54 -8.68
N ASP A 44 -7.45 20.33 -8.22
CA ASP A 44 -7.79 20.50 -6.79
C ASP A 44 -8.91 19.54 -6.33
N ASP A 45 -9.42 18.68 -7.23
CA ASP A 45 -10.40 17.65 -6.94
C ASP A 45 -9.73 16.42 -6.27
N LEU A 46 -10.53 15.57 -5.61
CA LEU A 46 -10.07 14.32 -5.01
C LEU A 46 -9.84 13.26 -6.08
N HIS A 47 -8.65 12.68 -6.09
CA HIS A 47 -8.29 11.57 -6.97
C HIS A 47 -8.55 10.23 -6.29
N VAL A 48 -8.91 9.20 -7.05
CA VAL A 48 -9.09 7.84 -6.55
C VAL A 48 -7.81 7.35 -5.86
N GLY A 49 -6.65 7.70 -6.41
CA GLY A 49 -5.34 7.43 -5.81
C GLY A 49 -5.14 8.06 -4.43
N ASP A 50 -5.83 9.16 -4.10
CA ASP A 50 -5.72 9.80 -2.78
C ASP A 50 -6.32 8.94 -1.65
N PHE A 51 -7.18 7.98 -2.00
CA PHE A 51 -7.81 7.04 -1.09
C PHE A 51 -7.03 5.73 -0.95
N GLU A 52 -5.96 5.54 -1.73
CA GLU A 52 -5.07 4.41 -1.51
C GLU A 52 -4.11 4.68 -0.34
N PRO A 53 -3.88 3.68 0.54
CA PRO A 53 -2.84 3.79 1.55
C PRO A 53 -1.45 3.96 0.92
N SER A 54 -0.64 4.85 1.49
CA SER A 54 0.76 4.99 1.08
C SER A 54 1.59 3.77 1.51
N ASP A 55 2.73 3.55 0.87
CA ASP A 55 3.66 2.46 1.28
C ASP A 55 4.07 2.57 2.74
N LYS A 56 4.15 3.79 3.27
CA LYS A 56 4.39 4.03 4.70
C LYS A 56 3.22 3.62 5.57
N ASP A 57 1.98 3.99 5.20
CA ASP A 57 0.78 3.55 5.94
C ASP A 57 0.70 2.02 5.96
N ILE A 58 1.01 1.37 4.83
CA ILE A 58 1.03 -0.09 4.69
C ILE A 58 2.12 -0.69 5.56
N ALA A 59 3.36 -0.18 5.52
CA ALA A 59 4.46 -0.71 6.32
C ALA A 59 4.17 -0.67 7.83
N LEU A 60 3.64 0.46 8.32
CA LEU A 60 3.24 0.60 9.73
C LEU A 60 2.12 -0.37 10.09
N TYR A 61 1.12 -0.50 9.21
CA TYR A 61 0.04 -1.46 9.41
C TYR A 61 0.54 -2.90 9.46
N LEU A 62 1.47 -3.28 8.57
CA LEU A 62 2.04 -4.63 8.52
C LEU A 62 2.86 -4.95 9.78
N LEU A 63 3.64 -3.99 10.29
CA LEU A 63 4.41 -4.17 11.53
C LEU A 63 3.51 -4.44 12.74
N ASP A 64 2.35 -3.79 12.80
CA ASP A 64 1.37 -3.97 13.88
C ASP A 64 0.53 -5.25 13.71
N SER A 65 0.03 -5.50 12.50
CA SER A 65 -0.96 -6.56 12.22
C SER A 65 -0.38 -7.96 12.07
N THR A 66 0.91 -8.12 11.74
CA THR A 66 1.50 -9.44 11.44
C THR A 66 1.97 -10.22 12.67
N GLY A 67 1.57 -9.81 13.88
CA GLY A 67 1.84 -10.58 15.11
C GLY A 67 3.33 -10.77 15.41
N GLY A 68 4.18 -9.89 14.88
CA GLY A 68 5.63 -9.96 15.06
C GLY A 68 6.40 -10.75 13.99
N ALA A 69 5.73 -11.31 12.98
CA ALA A 69 6.38 -11.98 11.85
C ALA A 69 7.38 -11.09 11.10
N LEU A 70 7.16 -9.77 11.13
CA LEU A 70 8.01 -8.77 10.48
C LEU A 70 8.96 -8.04 11.43
N ARG A 71 9.09 -8.45 12.71
CA ARG A 71 9.95 -7.76 13.71
C ARG A 71 11.44 -7.69 13.34
N LEU A 72 11.89 -8.54 12.43
CA LEU A 72 13.27 -8.55 11.93
C LEU A 72 13.55 -7.43 10.94
N PHE A 73 12.51 -6.78 10.41
CA PHE A 73 12.61 -5.72 9.42
C PHE A 73 12.15 -4.39 10.03
N ASN A 74 12.81 -3.31 9.67
CA ASN A 74 12.34 -1.97 10.01
C ASN A 74 11.35 -1.42 8.97
N GLU A 75 10.67 -0.31 9.31
CA GLU A 75 9.72 0.38 8.43
C GLU A 75 10.32 0.63 7.02
N GLY A 76 11.55 1.14 6.95
CA GLY A 76 12.20 1.50 5.69
C GLY A 76 12.47 0.30 4.79
N GLU A 77 12.78 -0.86 5.36
CA GLU A 77 12.94 -2.11 4.59
C GLU A 77 11.62 -2.57 3.99
N ILE A 78 10.53 -2.51 4.76
CA ILE A 78 9.20 -2.89 4.30
C ILE A 78 8.72 -1.92 3.21
N VAL A 79 8.88 -0.61 3.41
CA VAL A 79 8.59 0.42 2.40
C VAL A 79 9.38 0.16 1.12
N SER A 80 10.66 -0.15 1.23
CA SER A 80 11.50 -0.46 0.06
C SER A 80 11.01 -1.69 -0.70
N GLN A 81 10.53 -2.73 0.00
CA GLN A 81 9.95 -3.92 -0.63
C GLN A 81 8.60 -3.64 -1.28
N LEU A 82 7.75 -2.80 -0.67
CA LEU A 82 6.49 -2.36 -1.26
C LEU A 82 6.72 -1.57 -2.55
N ALA A 83 7.67 -0.62 -2.53
CA ALA A 83 8.04 0.15 -3.72
C ALA A 83 8.57 -0.75 -4.86
N GLN A 84 9.40 -1.74 -4.52
CA GLN A 84 9.89 -2.72 -5.50
C GLN A 84 8.76 -3.61 -6.05
N ALA A 85 7.83 -4.04 -5.20
CA ALA A 85 6.67 -4.82 -5.63
C ALA A 85 5.79 -4.03 -6.59
N ARG A 86 5.55 -2.74 -6.34
CA ARG A 86 4.82 -1.84 -7.27
C ARG A 86 5.54 -1.61 -8.59
N GLN A 87 6.87 -1.67 -8.62
CA GLN A 87 7.61 -1.56 -9.88
C GLN A 87 7.53 -2.86 -10.70
N ARG A 88 7.40 -4.01 -10.03
CA ARG A 88 7.26 -5.32 -10.69
C ARG A 88 5.85 -5.57 -11.21
N LEU A 89 4.85 -5.12 -10.46
CA LEU A 89 3.44 -5.22 -10.79
C LEU A 89 3.06 -3.96 -11.54
N GLU A 90 2.95 -4.04 -12.87
CA GLU A 90 2.56 -2.92 -13.73
C GLU A 90 1.36 -2.13 -13.12
N PRO A 91 1.36 -0.78 -13.20
CA PRO A 91 0.36 0.08 -12.55
C PRO A 91 -1.11 -0.23 -12.94
N SER A 92 -1.30 -0.90 -14.08
CA SER A 92 -2.60 -1.26 -14.64
C SER A 92 -3.10 -2.65 -14.21
N GLN A 93 -2.31 -3.43 -13.48
CA GLN A 93 -2.63 -4.83 -13.18
C GLN A 93 -2.50 -5.22 -11.71
N GLY A 94 -1.63 -4.57 -10.93
CA GLY A 94 -1.45 -4.90 -9.51
C GLY A 94 -2.46 -4.21 -8.60
N ASN A 95 -3.36 -4.97 -7.96
CA ASN A 95 -4.12 -4.42 -6.84
C ASN A 95 -3.24 -4.35 -5.57
N LEU A 96 -3.65 -3.53 -4.60
CA LEU A 96 -2.89 -3.32 -3.36
C LEU A 96 -2.57 -4.64 -2.62
N GLU A 97 -3.49 -5.60 -2.64
CA GLU A 97 -3.30 -6.92 -2.00
C GLU A 97 -2.17 -7.71 -2.65
N GLU A 98 -2.05 -7.67 -3.98
CA GLU A 98 -0.97 -8.31 -4.72
C GLU A 98 0.38 -7.65 -4.44
N VAL A 99 0.42 -6.32 -4.39
CA VAL A 99 1.63 -5.56 -4.00
C VAL A 99 2.11 -5.98 -2.62
N VAL A 100 1.20 -6.07 -1.64
CA VAL A 100 1.55 -6.49 -0.29
C VAL A 100 1.99 -7.96 -0.27
N ALA A 101 1.29 -8.84 -0.97
CA ALA A 101 1.65 -10.26 -1.03
C ALA A 101 3.05 -10.49 -1.63
N ASP A 102 3.39 -9.79 -2.71
CA ASP A 102 4.70 -9.86 -3.35
C ASP A 102 5.81 -9.30 -2.46
N ALA A 103 5.56 -8.17 -1.78
CA ALA A 103 6.50 -7.60 -0.82
C ALA A 103 6.76 -8.55 0.37
N LEU A 104 5.71 -9.15 0.95
CA LEU A 104 5.83 -10.13 2.04
C LEU A 104 6.56 -11.40 1.60
N SER A 105 6.31 -11.87 0.38
CA SER A 105 7.02 -13.03 -0.19
C SER A 105 8.51 -12.75 -0.35
N SER A 106 8.86 -11.55 -0.80
CA SER A 106 10.25 -11.09 -0.92
C SER A 106 10.96 -11.02 0.45
N LEU A 107 10.27 -10.49 1.47
CA LEU A 107 10.77 -10.45 2.85
C LEU A 107 10.98 -11.86 3.43
N ALA A 108 10.03 -12.76 3.23
CA ALA A 108 10.15 -14.16 3.66
C ALA A 108 11.38 -14.85 3.03
N GLY A 109 11.66 -14.56 1.76
CA GLY A 109 12.86 -15.03 1.07
C GLY A 109 14.16 -14.53 1.69
N LYS A 110 14.21 -13.24 2.08
CA LYS A 110 15.37 -12.65 2.76
C LYS A 110 15.63 -13.28 4.13
N THR A 111 14.58 -13.54 4.92
CA THR A 111 14.73 -14.22 6.21
C THR A 111 15.37 -15.61 6.06
N HIS A 112 15.02 -16.35 5.01
CA HIS A 112 15.60 -17.68 4.76
C HIS A 112 17.11 -17.62 4.47
N GLN A 113 17.57 -16.59 3.73
CA GLN A 113 18.99 -16.39 3.47
C GLN A 113 19.77 -16.00 4.74
N LEU A 114 19.21 -15.12 5.57
CA LEU A 114 19.84 -14.67 6.81
C LEU A 114 19.97 -15.78 7.86
N VAL A 115 19.05 -16.75 7.89
CA VAL A 115 19.08 -17.88 8.84
C VAL A 115 20.04 -18.99 8.39
N GLN A 116 20.41 -19.03 7.10
CA GLN A 116 21.34 -20.03 6.55
C GLN A 116 22.78 -19.52 6.39
N SER A 117 23.05 -18.27 6.77
CA SER A 117 24.37 -17.63 6.76
C SER A 117 24.99 -17.66 8.15
#